data_AF-A0AAE2SAV6-F1
#
_entry.id   AF-A0AAE2SAV6-F1
#
_cell.length_a   1.000
_cell.length_b   1.000
_cell.length_c   1.000
_cell.angle_alpha   90.00
_cell.angle_beta   90.00
_cell.angle_gamma   90.00
#
_symmetry.space_group_name_H-M   'P 1'
#
loop_
_entity.id
_entity.type
_entity.pdbx_description
1 polymer ?
#
loop_
_entity_poly.entity_id
_entity_poly.type
_entity_poly.pdbx_seq_one_letter_code
_entity_poly.pdbx_strand_id
1 'polypeptide(L)'
;MKPAPLCFLILAWSISLMAATEEQSEQSTPEQELQHPTEIVIVALGPKPGRRFKESKGAEAPVMLLPQPGEIPPPRLYYKGKSATEKKSDWQGMNLAFNNPSAMREVTPEKPLILYRKLAGDDEYEKYVTIPAGKPGSRRIFFLLPSTTGKKLWNSPPLVRTINLDAEVFSGKQFILKNLSQYTVLHAFADSVTAVPPMKTISYTRPKTGELYRLVARYGTHKKILYNTAVRLDVEGNIQLFALYNASPRTNSGRSVGVFRMMVPYRKPLSQS
;
A
#
# COMPACT_ATOMS: atom_id res chain seq x y z
N MET A 1 69.97 53.55 -14.80
CA MET A 1 71.04 53.07 -13.89
C MET A 1 71.11 51.55 -14.02
N LYS A 2 72.27 51.01 -14.39
CA LYS A 2 72.64 49.58 -14.20
C LYS A 2 72.83 49.31 -12.69
N PRO A 3 72.84 48.07 -12.14
CA PRO A 3 73.14 46.78 -12.81
C PRO A 3 72.25 45.58 -12.38
N ALA A 4 72.51 44.41 -12.97
CA ALA A 4 72.27 43.07 -12.39
C ALA A 4 73.38 42.76 -11.33
N PRO A 5 73.60 41.54 -10.79
CA PRO A 5 72.83 40.29 -10.75
C PRO A 5 72.82 39.70 -9.29
N LEU A 6 72.64 38.39 -9.19
CA LEU A 6 73.34 37.46 -8.29
C LEU A 6 72.53 36.81 -7.16
N CYS A 7 72.33 35.50 -7.36
CA CYS A 7 72.10 34.50 -6.33
C CYS A 7 73.10 34.64 -5.17
N PHE A 8 72.61 34.45 -3.94
CA PHE A 8 73.37 33.79 -2.89
C PHE A 8 72.46 32.80 -2.15
N LEU A 9 72.81 31.52 -2.30
CA LEU A 9 72.47 30.47 -1.36
C LEU A 9 73.16 30.76 -0.03
N ILE A 10 72.43 30.63 1.08
CA ILE A 10 73.03 30.16 2.35
C ILE A 10 72.09 29.09 2.93
N LEU A 11 72.61 27.86 2.91
CA LEU A 11 72.16 26.73 3.69
C LEU A 11 72.26 27.06 5.19
N ALA A 12 71.21 26.75 5.96
CA ALA A 12 71.38 26.42 7.37
C ALA A 12 70.54 25.19 7.69
N TRP A 13 71.25 24.08 7.88
CA TRP A 13 70.77 22.83 8.46
C TRP A 13 70.22 23.06 9.87
N SER A 14 69.12 22.38 10.20
CA SER A 14 68.86 21.84 11.55
C SER A 14 67.82 20.73 11.46
N ILE A 15 68.26 19.54 11.84
CA ILE A 15 67.57 18.25 11.86
C ILE A 15 66.67 18.15 13.10
N SER A 16 65.51 17.49 12.97
CA SER A 16 64.74 16.72 13.99
C SER A 16 63.23 16.97 13.84
N LEU A 17 62.29 16.04 13.96
CA LEU A 17 62.26 14.60 14.23
C LEU A 17 60.78 14.19 13.99
N MET A 18 60.57 13.06 13.29
CA MET A 18 59.42 12.14 13.41
C MET A 18 58.02 12.67 13.77
N ALA A 19 57.11 12.63 12.81
CA ALA A 19 55.74 12.16 13.06
C ALA A 19 55.20 11.51 11.78
N ALA A 20 54.97 10.21 11.87
CA ALA A 20 54.35 9.39 10.86
C ALA A 20 53.00 9.98 10.42
N THR A 21 52.76 10.01 9.12
CA THR A 21 51.40 10.03 8.58
C THR A 21 51.35 8.88 7.61
N GLU A 22 50.85 7.74 8.11
CA GLU A 22 50.40 6.63 7.28
C GLU A 22 49.44 7.18 6.22
N GLU A 23 49.80 7.00 4.96
CA GLU A 23 48.86 7.01 3.86
C GLU A 23 47.89 5.85 4.06
N GLN A 24 46.82 6.09 4.82
CA GLN A 24 45.61 5.30 4.68
C GLN A 24 44.95 5.71 3.37
N SER A 25 45.19 4.90 2.35
CA SER A 25 44.32 4.78 1.19
C SER A 25 42.89 4.53 1.70
N GLU A 26 42.05 5.57 1.71
CA GLU A 26 40.61 5.43 1.82
C GLU A 26 40.14 4.66 0.58
N GLN A 27 40.08 3.36 0.75
CA GLN A 27 39.36 2.43 -0.08
C GLN A 27 37.89 2.83 0.05
N SER A 28 37.44 3.69 -0.86
CA SER A 28 36.03 4.03 -1.04
C SER A 28 35.26 2.73 -1.21
N THR A 29 34.57 2.35 -0.14
CA THR A 29 33.50 1.35 -0.19
C THR A 29 32.54 1.88 -1.26
N PRO A 30 32.09 1.06 -2.24
CA PRO A 30 31.07 1.53 -3.15
C PRO A 30 29.90 2.00 -2.29
N GLU A 31 29.51 3.26 -2.41
CA GLU A 31 28.23 3.73 -1.92
C GLU A 31 27.21 2.71 -2.42
N GLN A 32 26.73 1.85 -1.51
CA GLN A 32 25.50 1.13 -1.76
C GLN A 32 24.49 2.25 -1.97
N GLU A 33 24.12 2.50 -3.22
CA GLU A 33 22.93 3.29 -3.56
C GLU A 33 21.86 2.85 -2.58
N LEU A 34 21.50 3.75 -1.67
CA LEU A 34 20.58 3.48 -0.59
C LEU A 34 19.21 3.30 -1.26
N GLN A 35 18.94 2.11 -1.80
CA GLN A 35 17.72 1.83 -2.55
C GLN A 35 16.56 2.08 -1.60
N HIS A 36 15.90 3.23 -1.77
CA HIS A 36 14.80 3.63 -0.90
C HIS A 36 13.74 2.52 -0.91
N PRO A 37 13.28 2.04 0.28
CA PRO A 37 12.32 0.96 0.33
C PRO A 37 11.04 1.36 -0.42
N THR A 38 10.42 0.38 -1.08
CA THR A 38 9.07 0.57 -1.62
C THR A 38 8.07 0.32 -0.50
N GLU A 39 7.07 1.19 -0.39
CA GLU A 39 6.02 1.06 0.61
C GLU A 39 4.80 0.40 -0.03
N ILE A 40 4.25 -0.61 0.62
CA ILE A 40 3.07 -1.31 0.15
C ILE A 40 1.98 -1.38 1.20
N VAL A 41 0.73 -1.39 0.73
CA VAL A 41 -0.45 -1.74 1.51
C VAL A 41 -1.11 -2.93 0.83
N ILE A 42 -1.45 -3.97 1.59
CA ILE A 42 -2.17 -5.13 1.05
C ILE A 42 -3.49 -5.26 1.83
N VAL A 43 -4.60 -5.15 1.12
CA VAL A 43 -5.95 -5.20 1.68
C VAL A 43 -6.77 -6.23 0.92
N ALA A 44 -7.45 -7.10 1.66
CA ALA A 44 -8.45 -7.98 1.09
C ALA A 44 -9.81 -7.28 1.05
N LEU A 45 -10.44 -7.25 -0.13
CA LEU A 45 -11.78 -6.69 -0.33
C LEU A 45 -12.73 -7.76 -0.86
N GLY A 46 -13.91 -7.87 -0.26
CA GLY A 46 -14.88 -8.87 -0.68
C GLY A 46 -16.14 -8.94 0.19
N PRO A 47 -17.11 -9.78 -0.20
CA PRO A 47 -18.36 -9.92 0.53
C PRO A 47 -18.13 -10.52 1.92
N LYS A 48 -18.74 -9.94 2.95
CA LYS A 48 -18.76 -10.54 4.30
C LYS A 48 -19.74 -11.71 4.32
N PRO A 49 -19.39 -12.85 4.96
CA PRO A 49 -20.34 -13.95 5.15
C PRO A 49 -21.51 -13.50 6.04
N GLY A 50 -22.68 -14.10 5.81
CA GLY A 50 -23.85 -13.87 6.66
C GLY A 50 -23.57 -14.29 8.10
N ARG A 51 -24.10 -13.54 9.07
CA ARG A 51 -24.03 -13.93 10.49
C ARG A 51 -24.77 -15.26 10.65
N ARG A 52 -24.13 -16.21 11.31
CA ARG A 52 -24.74 -17.46 11.75
C ARG A 52 -24.84 -17.44 13.26
N PHE A 53 -25.92 -17.99 13.78
CA PHE A 53 -26.13 -18.14 15.21
C PHE A 53 -26.32 -19.62 15.53
N LYS A 54 -25.80 -20.06 16.66
CA LYS A 54 -26.17 -21.34 17.23
C LYS A 54 -27.43 -21.10 18.06
N GLU A 55 -28.51 -21.80 17.73
CA GLU A 55 -29.69 -21.84 18.60
C GLU A 55 -29.30 -22.52 19.92
N SER A 56 -29.46 -21.78 21.01
CA SER A 56 -29.46 -22.33 22.37
C SER A 56 -30.83 -22.95 22.63
N LYS A 57 -30.88 -24.16 23.21
CA LYS A 57 -32.13 -24.70 23.75
C LYS A 57 -32.36 -24.02 25.12
N GLY A 58 -33.47 -23.31 25.30
CA GLY A 58 -33.85 -22.66 26.56
C GLY A 58 -33.84 -21.12 26.51
N ALA A 59 -33.69 -20.47 27.67
CA ALA A 59 -33.72 -19.01 27.83
C ALA A 59 -32.35 -18.31 27.59
N GLU A 60 -31.36 -19.02 27.06
CA GLU A 60 -30.04 -18.45 26.79
C GLU A 60 -30.02 -17.63 25.49
N ALA A 61 -29.21 -16.56 25.46
CA ALA A 61 -29.05 -15.73 24.27
C ALA A 61 -28.32 -16.49 23.14
N PRO A 62 -28.70 -16.27 21.87
CA PRO A 62 -28.06 -16.93 20.74
C PRO A 62 -26.58 -16.53 20.61
N VAL A 63 -25.70 -17.52 20.37
CA VAL A 63 -24.26 -17.29 20.22
C VAL A 63 -23.90 -17.09 18.74
N MET A 64 -23.16 -16.04 18.43
CA MET A 64 -22.67 -15.78 17.06
C MET A 64 -21.54 -16.75 16.71
N LEU A 65 -21.72 -17.48 15.60
CA LEU A 65 -20.71 -18.40 15.09
C LEU A 65 -19.67 -17.64 14.27
N LEU A 66 -18.40 -18.04 14.45
CA LEU A 66 -17.30 -17.53 13.66
C LEU A 66 -17.43 -17.91 12.17
N PRO A 67 -16.81 -17.13 11.27
CA PRO A 67 -16.64 -17.54 9.88
C PRO A 67 -15.90 -18.88 9.77
N GLN A 68 -16.30 -19.70 8.80
CA GLN A 68 -15.60 -20.94 8.47
C GLN A 68 -14.35 -20.63 7.63
N PRO A 69 -13.34 -21.51 7.63
CA PRO A 69 -12.18 -21.39 6.75
C PRO A 69 -12.59 -21.21 5.29
N GLY A 70 -12.02 -20.19 4.64
CA GLY A 70 -12.31 -19.82 3.25
C GLY A 70 -13.47 -18.84 3.06
N GLU A 71 -14.32 -18.61 4.06
CA GLU A 71 -15.41 -17.60 3.96
C GLU A 71 -14.88 -16.16 4.03
N ILE A 72 -13.78 -15.97 4.76
CA ILE A 72 -13.01 -14.73 4.87
C ILE A 72 -11.55 -14.98 4.47
N PRO A 73 -10.79 -13.94 4.08
CA PRO A 73 -9.36 -14.13 3.78
C PRO A 73 -8.60 -14.64 5.00
N PRO A 74 -7.45 -15.31 4.80
CA PRO A 74 -6.53 -15.61 5.89
C PRO A 74 -6.18 -14.33 6.68
N PRO A 75 -6.22 -14.33 8.02
CA PRO A 75 -5.95 -13.13 8.81
C PRO A 75 -4.48 -12.69 8.74
N ARG A 76 -3.59 -13.63 8.38
CA ARG A 76 -2.16 -13.40 8.17
C ARG A 76 -1.70 -14.10 6.91
N LEU A 77 -0.82 -13.43 6.19
CA LEU A 77 0.01 -14.01 5.13
C LEU A 77 1.46 -14.00 5.57
N TYR A 78 2.25 -14.90 5.01
CA TYR A 78 3.63 -15.12 5.43
C TYR A 78 4.58 -14.94 4.25
N TYR A 79 5.80 -14.49 4.50
CA TYR A 79 6.88 -14.44 3.52
C TYR A 79 8.19 -14.82 4.18
N LYS A 80 9.16 -15.26 3.38
CA LYS A 80 10.52 -15.49 3.87
C LYS A 80 11.30 -14.19 3.84
N GLY A 81 11.75 -13.73 5.00
CA GLY A 81 12.51 -12.49 5.15
C GLY A 81 13.62 -12.65 6.20
N LYS A 82 14.65 -11.80 6.14
CA LYS A 82 15.65 -11.72 7.21
C LYS A 82 15.04 -10.94 8.37
N SER A 83 15.07 -11.48 9.60
CA SER A 83 14.69 -10.72 10.79
C SER A 83 15.76 -9.65 11.06
N ALA A 84 15.37 -8.51 11.65
CA ALA A 84 16.31 -7.47 12.06
C ALA A 84 17.39 -8.00 13.03
N THR A 85 17.09 -9.08 13.74
CA THR A 85 17.95 -9.69 14.76
C THR A 85 18.64 -10.99 14.32
N GLU A 86 18.30 -11.57 13.15
CA GLU A 86 18.82 -12.88 12.76
C GLU A 86 19.39 -12.91 11.33
N LYS A 87 20.55 -13.55 11.16
CA LYS A 87 21.21 -13.75 9.85
C LYS A 87 20.47 -14.72 8.94
N LYS A 88 19.52 -15.51 9.47
CA LYS A 88 18.78 -16.54 8.73
C LYS A 88 17.44 -16.00 8.24
N SER A 89 17.02 -16.43 7.04
CA SER A 89 15.68 -16.11 6.55
C SER A 89 14.66 -16.96 7.31
N ASP A 90 13.73 -16.32 8.01
CA ASP A 90 12.62 -16.98 8.68
C ASP A 90 11.27 -16.49 8.14
N TRP A 91 10.20 -17.19 8.50
CA TRP A 91 8.83 -16.84 8.15
C TRP A 91 8.36 -15.60 8.92
N GLN A 92 8.15 -14.52 8.20
CA GLN A 92 7.59 -13.29 8.75
C GLN A 92 6.09 -13.20 8.43
N GLY A 93 5.30 -12.94 9.47
CA GLY A 93 3.86 -12.77 9.37
C GLY A 93 3.46 -11.33 9.06
N MET A 94 2.52 -11.18 8.15
CA MET A 94 1.88 -9.93 7.81
C MET A 94 0.37 -10.03 8.00
N ASN A 95 -0.17 -9.18 8.86
CA ASN A 95 -1.61 -9.09 9.07
C ASN A 95 -2.29 -8.61 7.77
N LEU A 96 -3.31 -9.34 7.33
CA LEU A 96 -4.11 -9.00 6.17
C LEU A 96 -5.42 -8.38 6.63
N ALA A 97 -5.60 -7.08 6.36
CA ALA A 97 -6.84 -6.40 6.69
C ALA A 97 -7.96 -6.80 5.72
N PHE A 98 -9.15 -7.11 6.25
CA PHE A 98 -10.33 -7.46 5.46
C PHE A 98 -11.36 -6.32 5.49
N ASN A 99 -11.60 -5.71 4.32
CA ASN A 99 -12.49 -4.56 4.13
C ASN A 99 -12.17 -3.33 5.00
N ASN A 100 -10.97 -3.28 5.59
CA ASN A 100 -10.50 -2.23 6.50
C ASN A 100 -9.10 -1.76 6.06
N PRO A 101 -8.75 -0.49 6.30
CA PRO A 101 -7.43 0.03 5.95
C PRO A 101 -6.34 -0.63 6.81
N SER A 102 -5.11 -0.65 6.29
CA SER A 102 -3.92 -1.01 7.05
C SER A 102 -2.83 0.04 6.85
N ALA A 103 -1.85 0.07 7.74
CA ALA A 103 -0.66 0.88 7.56
C ALA A 103 0.15 0.43 6.33
N MET A 104 0.90 1.36 5.74
CA MET A 104 1.93 1.05 4.75
C MET A 104 3.08 0.28 5.41
N ARG A 105 3.71 -0.61 4.65
CA ARG A 105 4.85 -1.40 5.09
C ARG A 105 5.97 -1.29 4.07
N GLU A 106 7.18 -1.13 4.55
CA GLU A 106 8.37 -1.17 3.72
C GLU A 106 8.66 -2.61 3.26
N VAL A 107 8.96 -2.77 1.99
CA VAL A 107 9.45 -4.02 1.42
C VAL A 107 10.61 -3.75 0.48
N THR A 108 11.43 -4.76 0.25
CA THR A 108 12.57 -4.66 -0.66
C THR A 108 12.09 -4.33 -2.08
N PRO A 109 12.64 -3.29 -2.72
CA PRO A 109 12.29 -2.97 -4.10
C PRO A 109 12.81 -4.04 -5.06
N GLU A 110 12.35 -3.99 -6.32
CA GLU A 110 12.86 -4.78 -7.47
C GLU A 110 12.68 -6.30 -7.39
N LYS A 111 12.26 -6.85 -6.24
CA LYS A 111 11.96 -8.26 -6.06
C LYS A 111 10.46 -8.49 -5.88
N PRO A 112 9.87 -9.49 -6.57
CA PRO A 112 8.51 -9.91 -6.28
C PRO A 112 8.41 -10.44 -4.85
N LEU A 113 7.36 -10.04 -4.14
CA LEU A 113 7.06 -10.54 -2.80
C LEU A 113 6.09 -11.72 -2.92
N ILE A 114 6.55 -12.92 -2.57
CA ILE A 114 5.73 -14.13 -2.56
C ILE A 114 5.13 -14.30 -1.16
N LEU A 115 3.80 -14.34 -1.11
CA LEU A 115 3.02 -14.45 0.11
C LEU A 115 2.36 -15.83 0.19
N TYR A 116 2.45 -16.42 1.36
CA TYR A 116 2.01 -17.76 1.68
C TYR A 116 0.88 -17.70 2.70
N ARG A 117 -0.02 -18.68 2.66
CA ARG A 117 -0.97 -18.95 3.74
C ARG A 117 -0.48 -20.13 4.56
N LYS A 118 -0.76 -20.11 5.87
CA LYS A 118 -0.51 -21.28 6.73
C LYS A 118 -1.67 -22.27 6.60
N LEU A 119 -1.37 -23.55 6.44
CA LEU A 119 -2.37 -24.62 6.42
C LEU A 119 -2.78 -24.99 7.85
N ALA A 120 -4.02 -25.42 8.04
CA ALA A 120 -4.52 -25.80 9.36
C ALA A 120 -4.01 -27.20 9.72
N GLY A 121 -3.25 -27.32 10.81
CA GLY A 121 -2.80 -28.61 11.35
C GLY A 121 -1.29 -28.83 11.34
N ASP A 122 -0.55 -28.13 10.48
CA ASP A 122 0.90 -28.31 10.30
C ASP A 122 1.66 -26.97 10.23
N ASP A 123 2.98 -26.99 10.39
CA ASP A 123 3.88 -25.87 10.09
C ASP A 123 4.14 -25.68 8.59
N GLU A 124 3.18 -26.12 7.76
CA GLU A 124 3.23 -26.03 6.31
C GLU A 124 2.65 -24.71 5.79
N TYR A 125 3.33 -24.18 4.77
CA TYR A 125 3.01 -22.93 4.11
C TYR A 125 2.78 -23.16 2.62
N GLU A 126 1.60 -22.76 2.14
CA GLU A 126 1.25 -22.87 0.73
C GLU A 126 1.35 -21.49 0.06
N LYS A 127 1.97 -21.44 -1.13
CA LYS A 127 2.02 -20.21 -1.93
C LYS A 127 0.60 -19.76 -2.24
N TYR A 128 0.29 -18.51 -1.88
CA TYR A 128 -1.07 -18.00 -1.96
C TYR A 128 -1.21 -16.86 -2.96
N VAL A 129 -0.28 -15.89 -2.94
CA VAL A 129 -0.31 -14.75 -3.87
C VAL A 129 1.09 -14.21 -4.11
N THR A 130 1.33 -13.64 -5.28
CA THR A 130 2.60 -12.96 -5.60
C THR A 130 2.31 -11.50 -5.90
N ILE A 131 3.01 -10.62 -5.20
CA ILE A 131 2.98 -9.17 -5.40
C ILE A 131 4.15 -8.80 -6.32
N PRO A 132 3.91 -8.11 -7.45
CA PRO A 132 4.96 -7.77 -8.39
C PRO A 132 6.00 -6.83 -7.78
N ALA A 133 7.22 -6.91 -8.30
CA ALA A 133 8.32 -6.02 -7.94
C ALA A 133 7.93 -4.54 -8.08
N GLY A 134 8.45 -3.70 -7.18
CA GLY A 134 8.24 -2.26 -7.18
C GLY A 134 9.48 -1.50 -7.58
N LYS A 135 9.29 -0.28 -8.06
CA LYS A 135 10.40 0.67 -8.19
C LYS A 135 10.83 1.15 -6.80
N PRO A 136 12.12 1.41 -6.57
CA PRO A 136 12.59 2.07 -5.35
C PRO A 136 11.78 3.33 -5.03
N GLY A 137 11.48 3.54 -3.74
CA GLY A 137 10.72 4.69 -3.25
C GLY A 137 9.22 4.74 -3.62
N SER A 138 8.69 3.76 -4.38
CA SER A 138 7.27 3.79 -4.79
C SER A 138 6.31 3.34 -3.69
N ARG A 139 5.13 3.98 -3.62
CA ARG A 139 3.98 3.66 -2.77
C ARG A 139 2.90 2.97 -3.57
N ARG A 140 2.57 1.74 -3.20
CA ARG A 140 1.62 0.89 -3.95
C ARG A 140 0.59 0.26 -3.05
N ILE A 141 -0.65 0.21 -3.53
CA ILE A 141 -1.74 -0.45 -2.82
C ILE A 141 -2.16 -1.66 -3.64
N PHE A 142 -2.23 -2.81 -2.99
CA PHE A 142 -2.68 -4.07 -3.56
C PHE A 142 -4.00 -4.46 -2.93
N PHE A 143 -5.01 -4.60 -3.78
CA PHE A 143 -6.31 -5.14 -3.44
C PHE A 143 -6.37 -6.60 -3.83
N LEU A 144 -6.56 -7.46 -2.83
CA LEU A 144 -6.84 -8.88 -3.02
C LEU A 144 -8.36 -9.05 -3.12
N LEU A 145 -8.83 -9.61 -4.23
CA LEU A 145 -10.25 -9.85 -4.49
C LEU A 145 -10.49 -11.36 -4.65
N PRO A 146 -11.64 -11.90 -4.23
CA PRO A 146 -12.03 -13.26 -4.57
C PRO A 146 -11.94 -13.53 -6.08
N SER A 147 -11.33 -14.65 -6.44
CA SER A 147 -11.25 -15.14 -7.83
C SER A 147 -12.41 -16.06 -8.20
N THR A 148 -13.07 -16.65 -7.20
CA THR A 148 -14.18 -17.58 -7.35
C THR A 148 -15.46 -17.03 -6.76
N THR A 149 -16.57 -17.72 -7.02
CA THR A 149 -17.87 -17.47 -6.40
C THR A 149 -18.21 -18.60 -5.41
N GLY A 150 -19.22 -18.39 -4.56
CA GLY A 150 -19.67 -19.39 -3.58
C GLY A 150 -19.35 -19.03 -2.14
N LYS A 151 -19.37 -20.03 -1.24
CA LYS A 151 -19.20 -19.83 0.20
C LYS A 151 -17.73 -19.69 0.63
N LYS A 152 -16.82 -20.44 0.01
CA LYS A 152 -15.39 -20.50 0.36
C LYS A 152 -14.51 -19.74 -0.64
N LEU A 153 -14.80 -18.45 -0.79
CA LEU A 153 -14.21 -17.53 -1.76
C LEU A 153 -12.68 -17.39 -1.66
N TRP A 154 -12.13 -17.59 -0.47
CA TRP A 154 -10.72 -17.36 -0.15
C TRP A 154 -9.90 -18.66 -0.06
N ASN A 155 -10.48 -19.78 -0.46
CA ASN A 155 -9.72 -21.02 -0.62
C ASN A 155 -8.83 -21.00 -1.86
N SER A 156 -9.22 -20.24 -2.88
CA SER A 156 -8.45 -20.07 -4.11
C SER A 156 -7.53 -18.84 -4.01
N PRO A 157 -6.39 -18.83 -4.72
CA PRO A 157 -5.57 -17.63 -4.87
C PRO A 157 -6.39 -16.41 -5.31
N PRO A 158 -6.24 -15.25 -4.66
CA PRO A 158 -7.03 -14.06 -4.98
C PRO A 158 -6.57 -13.38 -6.27
N LEU A 159 -7.47 -12.64 -6.90
CA LEU A 159 -7.10 -11.69 -7.95
C LEU A 159 -6.39 -10.49 -7.32
N VAL A 160 -5.26 -10.10 -7.90
CA VAL A 160 -4.49 -8.94 -7.45
C VAL A 160 -4.80 -7.74 -8.34
N ARG A 161 -5.20 -6.63 -7.73
CA ARG A 161 -5.35 -5.32 -8.39
C ARG A 161 -4.49 -4.29 -7.68
N THR A 162 -3.90 -3.39 -8.44
CA THR A 162 -2.92 -2.44 -7.90
C THR A 162 -3.26 -1.00 -8.25
N ILE A 163 -2.88 -0.09 -7.37
CA ILE A 163 -2.72 1.34 -7.64
C ILE A 163 -1.29 1.69 -7.25
N ASN A 164 -0.52 2.18 -8.22
CA ASN A 164 0.73 2.87 -7.94
C ASN A 164 0.39 4.34 -7.68
N LEU A 165 0.55 4.79 -6.45
CA LEU A 165 0.15 6.14 -6.02
C LEU A 165 1.08 7.22 -6.57
N ASP A 166 2.32 6.85 -6.88
CA ASP A 166 3.33 7.76 -7.44
C ASP A 166 3.39 7.68 -8.98
N ALA A 167 2.38 7.09 -9.61
CA ALA A 167 2.25 7.16 -11.05
C ALA A 167 1.93 8.61 -11.48
N GLU A 168 2.50 9.05 -12.60
CA GLU A 168 2.36 10.42 -13.11
C GLU A 168 0.89 10.88 -13.24
N VAL A 169 -0.01 9.97 -13.62
CA VAL A 169 -1.47 10.22 -13.71
C VAL A 169 -2.11 10.67 -12.38
N PHE A 170 -1.46 10.40 -11.25
CA PHE A 170 -1.88 10.82 -9.91
C PHE A 170 -1.08 11.99 -9.35
N SER A 171 -0.13 12.53 -10.11
CA SER A 171 0.63 13.72 -9.70
C SER A 171 -0.33 14.88 -9.40
N GLY A 172 -0.19 15.47 -8.21
CA GLY A 172 -1.05 16.55 -7.71
C GLY A 172 -2.51 16.16 -7.45
N LYS A 173 -2.88 14.88 -7.51
CA LYS A 173 -4.24 14.42 -7.19
C LYS A 173 -4.38 14.16 -5.69
N GLN A 174 -5.44 14.68 -5.08
CA GLN A 174 -5.76 14.42 -3.66
C GLN A 174 -6.93 13.48 -3.46
N PHE A 175 -7.63 13.11 -4.54
CA PHE A 175 -8.68 12.11 -4.48
C PHE A 175 -8.50 11.09 -5.60
N ILE A 176 -8.65 9.82 -5.27
CA ILE A 176 -8.63 8.70 -6.21
C ILE A 176 -9.83 7.80 -5.92
N LEU A 177 -10.60 7.47 -6.95
CA LEU A 177 -11.62 6.43 -6.90
C LEU A 177 -11.26 5.32 -7.88
N LYS A 178 -11.10 4.10 -7.36
CA LYS A 178 -10.93 2.89 -8.17
C LYS A 178 -12.19 2.03 -8.11
N ASN A 179 -12.83 1.80 -9.25
CA ASN A 179 -13.94 0.86 -9.33
C ASN A 179 -13.41 -0.55 -9.60
N LEU A 180 -13.35 -1.40 -8.58
CA LEU A 180 -13.03 -2.83 -8.68
C LEU A 180 -14.29 -3.71 -8.74
N SER A 181 -15.47 -3.11 -8.69
CA SER A 181 -16.74 -3.83 -8.81
C SER A 181 -17.09 -4.11 -10.27
N GLN A 182 -18.02 -5.04 -10.47
CA GLN A 182 -18.55 -5.36 -11.80
C GLN A 182 -19.61 -4.35 -12.29
N TYR A 183 -19.96 -3.35 -11.49
CA TYR A 183 -21.03 -2.40 -11.79
C TYR A 183 -20.46 -1.04 -12.20
N THR A 184 -21.09 -0.39 -13.18
CA THR A 184 -20.85 1.03 -13.44
C THR A 184 -21.43 1.88 -12.31
N VAL A 185 -20.62 2.81 -11.81
CA VAL A 185 -20.98 3.70 -10.70
C VAL A 185 -21.02 5.14 -11.20
N LEU A 186 -22.10 5.85 -10.90
CA LEU A 186 -22.19 7.29 -11.13
C LEU A 186 -21.59 7.99 -9.92
N HIS A 187 -20.55 8.79 -10.16
CA HIS A 187 -19.81 9.52 -9.15
C HIS A 187 -19.99 11.02 -9.36
N ALA A 188 -20.58 11.70 -8.39
CA ALA A 188 -20.67 13.15 -8.35
C ALA A 188 -19.53 13.73 -7.50
N PHE A 189 -18.86 14.74 -8.02
CA PHE A 189 -17.86 15.56 -7.34
C PHE A 189 -18.04 17.02 -7.76
N ALA A 190 -18.26 17.90 -6.78
CA ALA A 190 -18.69 19.28 -7.04
C ALA A 190 -19.88 19.29 -8.03
N ASP A 191 -19.79 20.05 -9.12
CA ASP A 191 -20.85 20.19 -10.13
C ASP A 191 -20.76 19.12 -11.25
N SER A 192 -19.82 18.19 -11.16
CA SER A 192 -19.57 17.18 -12.18
C SER A 192 -20.11 15.81 -11.77
N VAL A 193 -20.70 15.08 -12.74
CA VAL A 193 -21.10 13.68 -12.58
C VAL A 193 -20.38 12.84 -13.63
N THR A 194 -19.63 11.85 -13.18
CA THR A 194 -18.86 10.94 -14.04
C THR A 194 -19.37 9.51 -13.90
N ALA A 195 -19.58 8.82 -15.02
CA ALA A 195 -19.76 7.38 -15.01
C ALA A 195 -18.40 6.69 -14.89
N VAL A 196 -18.26 5.81 -13.91
CA VAL A 196 -17.03 5.07 -13.63
C VAL A 196 -17.28 3.59 -13.94
N PRO A 197 -16.89 3.11 -15.14
CA PRO A 197 -17.05 1.71 -15.51
C PRO A 197 -16.27 0.76 -14.58
N PRO A 198 -16.58 -0.54 -14.62
CA PRO A 198 -15.77 -1.56 -13.98
C PRO A 198 -14.29 -1.43 -14.33
N MET A 199 -13.43 -1.67 -13.35
CA MET A 199 -11.97 -1.60 -13.44
C MET A 199 -11.38 -0.22 -13.75
N LYS A 200 -12.18 0.83 -13.93
CA LYS A 200 -11.67 2.19 -14.18
C LYS A 200 -11.27 2.91 -12.90
N THR A 201 -10.35 3.84 -13.07
CA THR A 201 -9.91 4.77 -12.03
C THR A 201 -10.25 6.18 -12.47
N ILE A 202 -10.72 7.01 -11.56
CA ILE A 202 -10.81 8.46 -11.74
C ILE A 202 -10.05 9.14 -10.60
N SER A 203 -9.60 10.37 -10.83
CA SER A 203 -8.88 11.16 -9.84
C SER A 203 -9.23 12.63 -9.99
N TYR A 204 -9.18 13.36 -8.88
CA TYR A 204 -9.43 14.79 -8.85
C TYR A 204 -8.26 15.53 -8.20
N THR A 205 -7.94 16.68 -8.77
CA THR A 205 -7.11 17.70 -8.13
C THR A 205 -8.03 18.62 -7.32
N ARG A 206 -7.49 19.26 -6.29
CA ARG A 206 -8.13 20.37 -5.59
C ARG A 206 -8.60 21.44 -6.58
N PRO A 207 -9.85 21.89 -6.44
CA PRO A 207 -10.27 23.18 -6.97
C PRO A 207 -9.80 24.33 -6.06
N LYS A 208 -10.00 24.23 -4.74
CA LYS A 208 -9.71 25.27 -3.74
C LYS A 208 -9.33 24.69 -2.37
N THR A 209 -8.53 25.44 -1.62
CA THR A 209 -7.98 25.04 -0.32
C THR A 209 -8.98 25.20 0.82
N GLY A 210 -9.09 24.19 1.70
CA GLY A 210 -9.90 24.25 2.93
C GLY A 210 -11.42 24.05 2.74
N GLU A 211 -11.89 24.01 1.48
CA GLU A 211 -13.30 23.76 1.18
C GLU A 211 -13.71 22.30 1.43
N LEU A 212 -14.98 22.15 1.80
CA LEU A 212 -15.62 20.86 1.99
C LEU A 212 -16.27 20.42 0.68
N TYR A 213 -15.73 19.40 0.01
CA TYR A 213 -16.30 18.86 -1.22
C TYR A 213 -17.29 17.75 -0.92
N ARG A 214 -18.52 17.89 -1.42
CA ARG A 214 -19.52 16.82 -1.35
C ARG A 214 -19.25 15.77 -2.43
N LEU A 215 -19.27 14.51 -2.01
CA LEU A 215 -19.06 13.33 -2.81
C LEU A 215 -20.28 12.44 -2.69
N VAL A 216 -20.88 12.11 -3.84
CA VAL A 216 -22.01 11.18 -3.89
C VAL A 216 -21.73 10.12 -4.93
N ALA A 217 -21.93 8.86 -4.57
CA ALA A 217 -21.90 7.78 -5.54
C ALA A 217 -23.14 6.90 -5.45
N ARG A 218 -23.62 6.44 -6.59
CA ARG A 218 -24.74 5.50 -6.71
C ARG A 218 -24.49 4.50 -7.83
N TYR A 219 -25.22 3.38 -7.81
CA TYR A 219 -25.32 2.53 -8.99
C TYR A 219 -25.95 3.27 -10.15
N GLY A 220 -25.47 3.00 -11.37
CA GLY A 220 -26.08 3.55 -12.59
C GLY A 220 -27.58 3.28 -12.70
N THR A 221 -28.01 2.03 -12.42
CA THR A 221 -29.40 1.59 -12.65
C THR A 221 -30.25 1.47 -11.37
N HIS A 222 -29.66 1.19 -10.21
CA HIS A 222 -30.42 0.77 -9.02
C HIS A 222 -30.80 1.87 -8.01
N LYS A 223 -30.59 3.16 -8.32
CA LYS A 223 -30.87 4.34 -7.46
C LYS A 223 -30.34 4.30 -6.00
N LYS A 224 -29.70 3.22 -5.53
CA LYS A 224 -29.13 3.14 -4.18
C LYS A 224 -27.82 3.92 -4.09
N ILE A 225 -27.79 4.83 -3.14
CA ILE A 225 -26.60 5.60 -2.77
C ILE A 225 -25.60 4.66 -2.09
N LEU A 226 -24.37 4.61 -2.60
CA LEU A 226 -23.23 3.90 -2.03
C LEU A 226 -22.62 4.71 -0.88
N TYR A 227 -22.43 6.01 -1.13
CA TYR A 227 -22.04 6.98 -0.14
C TYR A 227 -22.55 8.36 -0.51
N ASN A 228 -22.83 9.15 0.51
CA ASN A 228 -23.04 10.59 0.45
C ASN A 228 -22.21 11.14 1.60
N THR A 229 -21.04 11.68 1.29
CA THR A 229 -20.06 12.13 2.29
C THR A 229 -19.46 13.43 1.84
N ALA A 230 -18.77 14.12 2.74
CA ALA A 230 -18.01 15.28 2.41
C ALA A 230 -16.55 15.06 2.80
N VAL A 231 -15.63 15.62 2.02
CA VAL A 231 -14.20 15.48 2.22
C VAL A 231 -13.52 16.84 2.18
N ARG A 232 -12.59 17.06 3.09
CA ARG A 232 -11.63 18.16 2.98
C ARG A 232 -10.39 17.59 2.31
N LEU A 233 -10.12 18.03 1.09
CA LEU A 233 -8.83 17.80 0.45
C LEU A 233 -7.90 18.81 1.09
N ASP A 234 -6.87 18.39 1.82
CA ASP A 234 -5.98 19.25 2.60
C ASP A 234 -4.80 19.82 1.77
N VAL A 235 -4.09 20.80 2.34
CA VAL A 235 -2.89 21.41 1.72
C VAL A 235 -1.71 20.47 1.80
N GLU A 236 -1.71 19.63 2.83
CA GLU A 236 -0.61 18.73 3.17
C GLU A 236 -0.37 17.69 2.07
N GLY A 237 -1.32 17.48 1.14
CA GLY A 237 -1.14 16.63 -0.03
C GLY A 237 -1.55 15.18 0.23
N ASN A 238 -2.34 14.93 1.27
CA ASN A 238 -2.83 13.60 1.60
C ASN A 238 -3.77 13.13 0.48
N ILE A 239 -3.69 11.84 0.14
CA ILE A 239 -4.53 11.25 -0.89
C ILE A 239 -5.70 10.53 -0.21
N GLN A 240 -6.91 10.96 -0.52
CA GLN A 240 -8.12 10.24 -0.18
C GLN A 240 -8.43 9.19 -1.24
N LEU A 241 -8.31 7.92 -0.86
CA LEU A 241 -8.56 6.80 -1.75
C LEU A 241 -9.88 6.12 -1.41
N PHE A 242 -10.69 5.94 -2.44
CA PHE A 242 -11.89 5.12 -2.41
C PHE A 242 -11.71 3.95 -3.37
N ALA A 243 -11.99 2.73 -2.91
CA ALA A 243 -12.07 1.56 -3.76
C ALA A 243 -13.46 0.93 -3.66
N LEU A 244 -14.12 0.74 -4.79
CA LEU A 244 -15.43 0.10 -4.88
C LEU A 244 -15.25 -1.36 -5.21
N TYR A 245 -15.92 -2.28 -4.51
CA TYR A 245 -15.73 -3.72 -4.69
C TYR A 245 -17.06 -4.46 -4.65
N ASN A 246 -17.10 -5.67 -5.22
CA ASN A 246 -18.29 -6.52 -5.15
C ASN A 246 -18.57 -6.95 -3.70
N ALA A 247 -19.75 -6.63 -3.19
CA ALA A 247 -20.18 -6.96 -1.84
C ALA A 247 -21.48 -7.78 -1.86
N SER A 248 -21.82 -8.42 -0.74
CA SER A 248 -23.06 -9.17 -0.60
C SER A 248 -24.18 -8.24 -0.12
N PRO A 249 -25.30 -8.11 -0.87
CA PRO A 249 -26.45 -7.33 -0.42
C PRO A 249 -26.97 -7.76 0.96
N ARG A 250 -26.85 -9.05 1.29
CA ARG A 250 -27.29 -9.61 2.59
C ARG A 250 -26.53 -9.03 3.77
N THR A 251 -25.26 -8.64 3.58
CA THR A 251 -24.38 -8.14 4.66
C THR A 251 -23.95 -6.70 4.45
N ASN A 252 -24.45 -6.04 3.41
CA ASN A 252 -24.09 -4.69 3.02
C ASN A 252 -25.33 -3.80 2.78
N SER A 253 -26.31 -3.86 3.68
CA SER A 253 -27.52 -3.01 3.64
C SER A 253 -28.27 -3.06 2.29
N GLY A 254 -28.35 -4.25 1.68
CA GLY A 254 -28.98 -4.45 0.38
C GLY A 254 -28.19 -3.91 -0.82
N ARG A 255 -26.91 -3.56 -0.66
CA ARG A 255 -26.03 -3.04 -1.73
C ARG A 255 -25.07 -4.13 -2.22
N SER A 256 -24.97 -4.30 -3.54
CA SER A 256 -24.03 -5.24 -4.20
C SER A 256 -22.59 -4.71 -4.35
N VAL A 257 -22.30 -3.51 -3.85
CA VAL A 257 -21.03 -2.81 -3.96
C VAL A 257 -20.71 -2.21 -2.61
N GLY A 258 -19.55 -2.61 -2.09
CA GLY A 258 -18.94 -2.07 -0.90
C GLY A 258 -18.02 -0.91 -1.24
N VAL A 259 -17.74 -0.09 -0.24
CA VAL A 259 -16.88 1.08 -0.34
C VAL A 259 -15.77 0.91 0.67
N PHE A 260 -14.54 0.80 0.18
CA PHE A 260 -13.34 0.88 0.99
C PHE A 260 -12.80 2.30 0.95
N ARG A 261 -12.34 2.81 2.09
CA ARG A 261 -11.79 4.17 2.21
C ARG A 261 -10.46 4.10 2.94
N MET A 262 -9.49 4.85 2.45
CA MET A 262 -8.19 5.00 3.09
C MET A 262 -7.66 6.41 2.86
N MET A 263 -7.02 6.97 3.88
CA MET A 263 -6.20 8.16 3.72
C MET A 263 -4.76 7.71 3.60
N VAL A 264 -4.10 8.15 2.54
CA VAL A 264 -2.66 7.96 2.35
C VAL A 264 -1.98 9.26 2.73
N PRO A 265 -1.07 9.25 3.72
CA PRO A 265 -0.29 10.41 4.05
C PRO A 265 0.50 10.92 2.85
N TYR A 266 0.61 12.24 2.73
CA TYR A 266 1.53 12.85 1.79
C TYR A 266 2.95 12.41 2.07
N ARG A 267 3.69 12.15 0.99
CA ARG A 267 5.12 11.94 1.04
C ARG A 267 5.75 13.02 0.19
N LYS A 268 6.69 13.77 0.77
CA LYS A 268 7.49 14.71 -0.02
C LYS A 268 8.17 13.92 -1.15
N PRO A 269 8.21 14.44 -2.38
CA PRO A 269 9.01 13.85 -3.44
C PRO A 269 10.43 13.64 -2.94
N LEU A 270 11.02 12.48 -3.21
CA LEU A 270 12.44 12.29 -3.01
C LEU A 270 13.13 13.33 -3.88
N SER A 271 13.85 14.26 -3.25
CA SER A 271 14.70 15.22 -3.98
C SER A 271 15.61 14.40 -4.87
N GLN A 272 15.54 14.64 -6.18
CA GLN A 272 16.52 14.10 -7.11
C GLN A 272 17.86 14.75 -6.73
N SER A 273 18.74 13.97 -6.09
CA SER A 273 20.15 14.30 -5.94
C SER A 273 20.85 14.12 -7.28
#